data_AF-A0A432H0H7-F1
#
_entry.id   AF-A0A432H0H7-F1
#
_cell.length_a   1.000
_cell.length_b   1.000
_cell.length_c   1.000
_cell.angle_alpha   90.00
_cell.angle_beta   90.00
_cell.angle_gamma   90.00
#
_symmetry.space_group_name_H-M   'P 1'
#
loop_
_entity.id
_entity.type
_entity.pdbx_description
1 polymer ?
#
loop_
_entity_poly.entity_id
_entity_poly.type
_entity_poly.pdbx_seq_one_letter_code
_entity_poly.pdbx_strand_id
1 'polypeptide(L)'
;MEIFTVDGWYLLLRWIHLLTGITWIGLLYYFNFVQGEWFKETDASAKTAAVQKLVPRALWWFRWSAMFTFLAGALILISEGMKGWEIYAT
;
A
#
# COMPACT_ATOMS: atom_id res chain seq x y z
N MET A 1 -25.62 5.63 -6.61
CA MET A 1 -26.05 4.31 -7.13
C MET A 1 -24.89 3.61 -7.87
N GLU A 2 -24.04 4.34 -8.58
CA GLU A 2 -22.87 3.81 -9.32
C GLU A 2 -21.88 2.95 -8.52
N ILE A 3 -21.66 3.20 -7.22
CA ILE A 3 -20.73 2.43 -6.38
C ILE A 3 -21.22 1.00 -6.09
N PHE A 4 -22.54 0.78 -6.08
CA PHE A 4 -23.11 -0.54 -5.73
C PHE A 4 -23.18 -1.50 -6.93
N THR A 5 -22.67 -1.10 -8.11
CA THR A 5 -22.58 -1.95 -9.30
C THR A 5 -21.22 -2.66 -9.36
N VAL A 6 -21.11 -3.68 -10.22
CA VAL A 6 -19.83 -4.38 -10.45
C VAL A 6 -18.75 -3.40 -10.90
N ASP A 7 -19.05 -2.49 -11.83
CA ASP A 7 -18.12 -1.47 -12.32
C ASP A 7 -17.74 -0.47 -11.22
N GLY A 8 -18.69 -0.13 -10.34
CA GLY A 8 -18.44 0.66 -9.14
C GLY A 8 -17.40 0.00 -8.21
N TRP A 9 -17.53 -1.30 -7.97
CA TRP A 9 -16.56 -2.06 -7.18
C TRP A 9 -15.17 -2.12 -7.83
N TYR A 10 -15.10 -2.29 -9.15
CA TYR A 10 -13.83 -2.21 -9.88
C TYR A 10 -13.15 -0.86 -9.72
N LEU A 11 -13.91 0.22 -9.86
CA LEU A 11 -13.40 1.58 -9.66
C LEU A 11 -12.86 1.76 -8.24
N LEU A 12 -13.61 1.32 -7.22
CA LEU A 12 -13.17 1.38 -5.83
C LEU A 12 -11.88 0.59 -5.58
N LEU A 13 -11.80 -0.65 -6.05
CA LEU A 13 -10.61 -1.49 -5.88
C LEU A 13 -9.38 -0.84 -6.54
N ARG A 14 -9.54 -0.22 -7.71
CA ARG A 14 -8.44 0.51 -8.39
C ARG A 14 -7.98 1.70 -7.56
N TRP A 15 -8.90 2.50 -7.01
CA TRP A 15 -8.55 3.63 -6.16
C TRP A 15 -7.92 3.20 -4.83
N ILE A 16 -8.42 2.13 -4.21
CA ILE A 16 -7.80 1.55 -3.01
C ILE A 16 -6.38 1.09 -3.33
N HIS A 17 -6.19 0.31 -4.40
CA HIS A 17 -4.87 -0.14 -4.84
C HIS A 17 -3.91 1.02 -5.10
N LEU A 18 -4.37 2.06 -5.81
CA LEU A 18 -3.56 3.23 -6.13
C LEU A 18 -3.15 4.01 -4.87
N LEU A 19 -4.10 4.38 -4.01
CA LEU A 19 -3.84 5.21 -2.82
C LEU A 19 -2.99 4.48 -1.78
N THR A 20 -3.26 3.19 -1.58
CA THR A 20 -2.46 2.35 -0.68
C THR A 20 -1.08 2.08 -1.26
N GLY A 21 -0.96 1.94 -2.59
CA GLY A 21 0.31 1.82 -3.28
C GLY A 21 1.18 3.06 -3.14
N ILE A 22 0.60 4.26 -3.31
CA ILE A 22 1.28 5.54 -3.08
C ILE A 22 1.81 5.61 -1.63
N THR A 23 0.98 5.23 -0.66
CA THR A 23 1.40 5.22 0.75
C THR A 23 2.54 4.23 1.00
N TRP A 24 2.45 3.02 0.44
CA TRP A 24 3.45 1.98 0.60
C TRP A 24 4.81 2.39 0.03
N ILE A 25 4.84 2.82 -1.22
CA ILE A 25 6.08 3.26 -1.89
C ILE A 25 6.60 4.56 -1.27
N GLY A 26 5.73 5.49 -0.90
CA GLY A 26 6.11 6.71 -0.19
C GLY A 26 6.83 6.41 1.13
N LEU A 27 6.35 5.44 1.91
CA LEU A 27 7.02 5.00 3.13
C LEU A 27 8.33 4.27 2.86
N LEU A 28 8.45 3.49 1.76
CA LEU A 28 9.75 2.93 1.35
C LEU A 28 10.77 4.03 1.10
N TYR A 29 10.41 5.06 0.33
CA TYR A 29 11.32 6.16 0.04
C TYR A 29 11.68 6.94 1.30
N TYR A 30 10.71 7.19 2.17
CA TYR A 30 10.96 7.81 3.47
C TYR A 30 11.98 7.00 4.29
N PHE A 31 11.82 5.68 4.43
CA PHE A 31 12.76 4.88 5.22
C PHE A 31 14.15 4.81 4.60
N ASN A 32 14.25 4.61 3.28
CA ASN A 32 15.51 4.36 2.61
C ASN A 32 16.33 5.63 2.37
N PHE A 33 15.68 6.74 2.02
CA PHE A 33 16.39 7.96 1.59
C PHE A 33 16.32 9.11 2.59
N VAL A 34 15.32 9.13 3.48
CA VAL A 34 15.11 10.27 4.39
C VAL A 34 15.48 9.89 5.82
N GLN A 35 14.79 8.91 6.41
CA GLN A 35 15.00 8.50 7.80
C GLN A 35 16.40 7.93 8.03
N GLY A 36 16.87 7.07 7.11
CA GLY A 36 18.18 6.43 7.21
C GLY A 36 19.34 7.44 7.23
N GLU A 37 19.30 8.45 6.36
CA GLU A 37 20.30 9.52 6.33
C GLU A 37 20.19 10.42 7.56
N TRP A 38 18.97 10.83 7.95
CA TRP A 38 18.76 11.63 9.16
C TRP A 38 19.30 10.95 10.44
N PHE A 39 19.19 9.62 10.55
CA PHE A 39 19.72 8.84 11.66
C PHE A 39 21.25 8.82 11.77
N LYS A 40 21.99 9.28 10.75
CA LYS A 40 23.46 9.41 10.77
C LYS A 40 23.91 10.76 11.34
N GLU A 41 23.08 11.79 11.21
CA GLU A 41 23.40 13.16 11.58
C GLU A 41 22.80 13.58 12.93
N THR A 42 21.76 12.88 13.38
CA THR A 42 21.04 13.18 14.62
C THR A 42 21.72 12.63 15.87
N ASP A 43 21.43 13.21 17.03
CA ASP A 43 21.96 12.74 18.31
C ASP A 43 21.29 11.42 18.79
N ALA A 44 21.97 10.72 19.70
CA ALA A 44 21.52 9.41 20.17
C ALA A 44 20.17 9.44 20.91
N SER A 45 19.83 10.54 21.58
CA SER A 45 18.57 10.68 22.31
C SER A 45 17.41 10.82 21.31
N ALA A 46 17.55 11.69 20.32
CA ALA A 46 16.57 11.87 19.26
C ALA A 46 16.34 10.59 18.45
N LYS A 47 17.41 9.88 18.09
CA LYS A 47 17.32 8.58 17.41
C LYS A 47 16.57 7.54 18.23
N THR A 48 16.86 7.44 19.52
CA THR A 48 16.18 6.49 20.43
C THR A 48 14.68 6.81 20.52
N ALA A 49 14.32 8.08 20.69
CA ALA A 49 12.93 8.50 20.73
C ALA A 49 12.20 8.18 19.42
N ALA A 50 12.84 8.40 18.26
CA ALA A 50 12.28 8.08 16.96
C ALA A 50 12.06 6.57 16.80
N VAL A 51 13.04 5.73 17.14
CA VAL A 51 12.93 4.26 17.05
C VAL A 51 11.84 3.72 17.99
N GLN A 52 11.67 4.30 19.17
CA GLN A 52 10.66 3.84 20.12
C GLN A 52 9.24 4.29 19.78
N LYS A 53 9.06 5.48 19.18
CA LYS A 53 7.73 6.09 19.01
C LYS A 53 7.32 6.33 17.56
N LEU A 54 8.24 6.79 16.71
CA LEU A 54 7.95 7.18 15.33
C LEU A 54 8.00 5.97 14.38
N VAL A 55 9.11 5.22 14.42
CA VAL A 55 9.35 4.08 13.51
C VAL A 55 8.24 3.03 13.59
N PRO A 56 7.75 2.59 14.77
CA PRO A 56 6.70 1.57 14.84
C PRO A 56 5.38 2.04 14.23
N ARG A 57 5.06 3.33 14.34
CA ARG A 57 3.88 3.93 13.71
C ARG A 57 4.01 3.95 12.20
N ALA A 58 5.17 4.36 11.69
CA ALA A 58 5.44 4.35 10.25
C ALA A 58 5.43 2.91 9.70
N LEU A 59 5.99 1.93 10.44
CA LEU A 59 5.97 0.52 10.06
C LEU A 59 4.56 -0.08 10.07
N TRP A 60 3.70 0.33 11.01
CA TRP A 60 2.30 -0.07 10.98
C TRP A 60 1.62 0.34 9.68
N TRP A 61 1.74 1.62 9.30
CA TRP A 61 1.21 2.12 8.02
C TRP A 61 1.84 1.44 6.82
N PHE A 62 3.14 1.20 6.84
CA PHE A 62 3.86 0.49 5.78
C PHE A 62 3.30 -0.92 5.57
N ARG A 63 3.09 -1.68 6.65
CA ARG A 63 2.56 -3.05 6.59
C ARG A 63 1.16 -3.09 5.99
N TRP A 64 0.25 -2.26 6.49
CA TRP A 64 -1.14 -2.30 6.06
C TRP A 64 -1.34 -1.70 4.66
N SER A 65 -0.58 -0.65 4.30
CA SER A 65 -0.62 -0.11 2.93
C SER A 65 -0.11 -1.12 1.91
N ALA A 66 1.00 -1.82 2.19
CA ALA A 66 1.49 -2.90 1.34
C ALA A 66 0.46 -4.02 1.19
N MET A 67 -0.15 -4.43 2.30
CA MET A 67 -1.15 -5.50 2.31
C MET A 67 -2.40 -5.12 1.51
N PHE A 68 -2.93 -3.90 1.69
CA PHE A 68 -4.10 -3.45 0.93
C PHE A 68 -3.79 -3.24 -0.55
N THR A 69 -2.59 -2.78 -0.88
CA THR A 69 -2.14 -2.72 -2.28
C THR A 69 -2.18 -4.12 -2.89
N PHE A 70 -1.54 -5.09 -2.24
CA PHE A 70 -1.51 -6.47 -2.72
C PHE A 70 -2.92 -7.08 -2.85
N LEU A 71 -3.75 -6.99 -1.81
CA LEU A 71 -5.09 -7.57 -1.81
C LEU A 71 -6.00 -6.94 -2.85
N ALA A 72 -6.02 -5.61 -2.97
CA ALA A 72 -6.81 -4.93 -3.99
C ALA A 72 -6.34 -5.30 -5.41
N GLY A 73 -5.03 -5.42 -5.62
CA GLY A 73 -4.46 -5.84 -6.90
C GLY A 73 -4.81 -7.29 -7.25
N ALA A 74 -4.69 -8.19 -6.28
CA ALA A 74 -5.04 -9.60 -6.44
C ALA A 74 -6.54 -9.77 -6.75
N LEU A 75 -7.42 -9.03 -6.07
CA LEU A 75 -8.86 -9.06 -6.33
C LEU A 75 -9.21 -8.56 -7.73
N ILE A 76 -8.57 -7.48 -8.21
CA ILE A 76 -8.72 -7.00 -9.58
C ILE A 76 -8.28 -8.07 -10.59
N LEU A 77 -7.13 -8.71 -10.37
CA LEU A 77 -6.63 -9.74 -11.28
C LEU A 77 -7.51 -10.99 -11.31
N ILE A 78 -8.02 -11.44 -10.16
CA ILE A 78 -8.96 -12.56 -10.09
C ILE A 78 -10.21 -12.24 -10.88
N SER A 79 -10.76 -11.03 -10.72
CA SER A 79 -12.02 -10.66 -11.36
C SER A 79 -11.88 -10.46 -12.88
N GLU A 80 -10.73 -9.96 -13.36
CA GLU A 80 -10.44 -9.91 -14.81
C GLU A 80 -10.04 -11.29 -15.38
N GLY A 81 -9.31 -12.10 -14.61
CA GLY A 81 -8.92 -13.46 -15.00
C GLY A 81 -10.13 -14.41 -15.15
N MET A 82 -11.15 -14.26 -14.31
CA MET A 82 -12.43 -14.96 -14.46
C MET A 82 -13.12 -14.64 -15.79
N LYS A 83 -13.15 -13.36 -16.20
CA LYS A 83 -13.68 -12.97 -17.53
C LYS A 83 -12.87 -13.58 -18.67
N GLY A 84 -11.54 -13.67 -18.51
CA GLY A 84 -10.66 -14.28 -19.50
C GLY A 84 -10.90 -15.78 -19.70
N TRP A 85 -11.25 -16.51 -18.64
CA TRP A 85 -11.57 -17.95 -18.70
C TRP A 85 -12.87 -18.22 -19.47
N GLU A 86 -13.87 -17.34 -19.33
CA GLU A 86 -15.16 -17.45 -20.05
C GLU A 86 -14.98 -17.40 -21.59
N ILE A 87 -13.93 -16.74 -22.08
CA ILE A 87 -13.61 -16.67 -23.53
C ILE A 87 -13.19 -18.05 -24.08
N TYR A 88 -12.56 -18.89 -23.26
CA TYR A 88 -12.10 -20.23 -23.67
C TYR A 88 -13.11 -21.34 -23.34
N ALA A 89 -14.21 -21.03 -22.65
CA ALA A 89 -15.23 -21.99 -22.23
C ALA A 89 -16.29 -22.28 -23.33
N THR A 90 -15.94 -22.05 -24.60
CA THR A 90 -16.80 -22.34 -25.77
C THR A 90 -16.37 -23.59 -26.51
#